data_AF-A0A9P7DXQ0-F1
#
_entry.id   AF-A0A9P7DXQ0-F1
#
_cell.length_a   1.000
_cell.length_b   1.000
_cell.length_c   1.000
_cell.angle_alpha   90.00
_cell.angle_beta   90.00
_cell.angle_gamma   90.00
#
_symmetry.space_group_name_H-M   'P 1'
#
loop_
_entity.id
_entity.type
_entity.pdbx_description
1 polymer ?
#
loop_
_entity_poly.entity_id
_entity_poly.type
_entity_poly.pdbx_seq_one_letter_code
_entity_poly.pdbx_strand_id
1 'polypeptide(L)'
;GFAHDACSKLLCPAEWRWEDPIVKASIHDHTTAFIVSENSWLSFMYENYEADAMNLDHGLFKSKLLVMGFKAIFTSPSSANEVDGDGDGDGADHAKVKTCIASIIGMRKVTPHMIAYTAFEILILLIQFMLSNTTSWCTMDGDFDYHIF
;
A
#
# COMPACT_ATOMS: atom_id res chain seq x y z
N GLY A 1 12.02 1.99 7.51
CA GLY A 1 12.03 3.44 7.83
C GLY A 1 12.24 4.35 6.65
N PHE A 2 12.14 5.67 6.84
CA PHE A 2 12.43 6.71 5.80
C PHE A 2 13.84 6.57 5.18
N ALA A 3 14.68 5.72 5.77
CA ALA A 3 15.91 5.19 5.20
C ALA A 3 15.72 4.35 3.92
N HIS A 4 14.53 3.79 3.66
CA HIS A 4 14.25 3.01 2.45
C HIS A 4 13.52 3.86 1.40
N ASP A 5 14.25 4.21 0.34
CA ASP A 5 13.80 5.15 -0.70
C ASP A 5 12.45 4.76 -1.33
N ALA A 6 12.20 3.46 -1.53
CA ALA A 6 10.95 2.97 -2.11
C ALA A 6 9.73 3.24 -1.20
N CYS A 7 9.84 2.97 0.10
CA CYS A 7 8.76 3.23 1.04
C CYS A 7 8.55 4.74 1.27
N SER A 8 9.63 5.51 1.31
CA SER A 8 9.57 6.96 1.42
C SER A 8 8.87 7.59 0.21
N LYS A 9 9.11 7.08 -1.01
CA LYS A 9 8.38 7.49 -2.21
C LYS A 9 6.88 7.24 -2.07
N LEU A 10 6.48 6.07 -1.57
CA LEU A 10 5.06 5.69 -1.42
C LEU A 10 4.32 6.53 -0.36
N LEU A 11 5.02 6.90 0.73
CA LEU A 11 4.50 7.73 1.82
C LEU A 11 4.70 9.24 1.59
N CYS A 12 5.39 9.64 0.53
CA CYS A 12 5.48 11.05 0.17
C CYS A 12 4.08 11.52 -0.26
N PRO A 13 3.59 12.65 0.26
CA PRO A 13 2.43 13.33 -0.31
C PRO A 13 2.57 13.46 -1.82
N ALA A 14 1.51 13.14 -2.55
CA ALA A 14 1.57 13.03 -4.01
C ALA A 14 1.78 14.39 -4.71
N GLU A 15 1.57 15.48 -3.98
CA GLU A 15 1.89 16.85 -4.40
C GLU A 15 3.41 17.09 -4.51
N TRP A 16 4.22 16.29 -3.80
CA TRP A 16 5.67 16.45 -3.76
C TRP A 16 6.36 15.31 -4.50
N ARG A 17 7.35 15.67 -5.32
CA ARG A 17 8.18 14.70 -6.04
C ARG A 17 9.29 14.23 -5.14
N TRP A 18 9.23 12.97 -4.72
CA TRP A 18 10.27 12.36 -3.89
C TRP A 18 11.64 12.36 -4.59
N GLU A 19 11.69 12.39 -5.91
CA GLU A 19 12.95 12.48 -6.65
C GLU A 19 13.66 13.84 -6.49
N ASP A 20 12.95 14.87 -6.01
CA ASP A 20 13.54 16.18 -5.75
C ASP A 20 14.43 16.12 -4.49
N PRO A 21 15.74 16.42 -4.61
CA PRO A 21 16.65 16.39 -3.47
C PRO A 21 16.26 17.38 -2.36
N ILE A 22 15.57 18.47 -2.68
CA ILE A 22 15.08 19.44 -1.69
C ILE A 22 13.97 18.82 -0.85
N VAL A 23 13.02 18.13 -1.50
CA VAL A 23 11.93 17.42 -0.82
C VAL A 23 12.50 16.33 0.08
N LYS A 24 13.42 15.52 -0.43
CA LYS A 24 14.11 14.47 0.35
C LYS A 24 14.81 15.02 1.58
N ALA A 25 15.65 16.04 1.40
CA ALA A 25 16.38 16.66 2.51
C ALA A 25 15.42 17.26 3.53
N SER A 26 14.37 17.96 3.07
CA SER A 26 13.45 18.65 3.98
C SER A 26 12.57 17.70 4.79
N ILE A 27 12.14 16.57 4.20
CA ILE A 27 11.41 15.52 4.90
C ILE A 27 12.33 14.85 5.94
N HIS A 28 13.60 14.59 5.60
CA HIS A 28 14.57 14.00 6.50
C HIS A 28 14.98 14.94 7.65
N ASP A 29 15.10 16.24 7.35
CA ASP A 29 15.49 17.27 8.32
C ASP A 29 14.30 17.77 9.16
N HIS A 30 13.12 17.17 8.99
CA HIS A 30 11.87 17.53 9.69
C HIS A 30 11.53 19.02 9.57
N THR A 31 11.78 19.61 8.39
CA THR A 31 11.55 21.04 8.17
C THR A 31 10.05 21.34 8.10
N THR A 32 9.59 22.33 8.87
CA THR A 32 8.18 22.78 8.95
C THR A 32 7.60 23.35 7.65
N ALA A 33 8.38 23.43 6.58
CA ALA A 33 7.92 23.85 5.25
C ALA A 33 7.12 22.77 4.51
N PHE A 34 7.23 21.50 4.94
CA PHE A 34 6.58 20.35 4.32
C PHE A 34 5.58 19.71 5.29
N ILE A 35 4.58 20.49 5.69
CA ILE A 35 3.47 19.98 6.52
C ILE A 35 2.50 19.24 5.61
N VAL A 36 2.27 17.96 5.92
CA VAL A 36 1.22 17.16 5.29
C VAL A 36 -0.12 17.77 5.67
N SER A 37 -0.87 18.26 4.69
CA SER A 37 -2.21 18.82 4.91
C SER A 37 -3.24 17.71 5.03
N GLU A 38 -4.40 18.02 5.61
CA GLU A 38 -5.57 17.12 5.68
C GLU A 38 -6.09 16.68 4.30
N ASN A 39 -5.73 17.42 3.24
CA ASN A 39 -6.07 17.11 1.85
C ASN A 39 -4.91 16.47 1.07
N SER A 40 -3.76 16.23 1.70
CA SER A 40 -2.59 15.68 1.04
C SER A 40 -2.68 14.15 1.00
N TRP A 41 -3.05 13.61 -0.16
CA TRP A 41 -3.06 12.17 -0.41
C TRP A 41 -1.65 11.63 -0.60
N LEU A 42 -1.43 10.38 -0.19
CA LEU A 42 -0.13 9.73 -0.29
C LEU A 42 0.05 9.11 -1.67
N SER A 43 1.29 9.12 -2.17
CA SER A 43 1.63 8.63 -3.52
C SER A 43 1.17 7.18 -3.75
N PHE A 44 1.23 6.32 -2.73
CA PHE A 44 0.77 4.93 -2.85
C PHE A 44 -0.72 4.80 -3.24
N MET A 45 -1.52 5.84 -3.13
CA MET A 45 -2.95 5.82 -3.47
C MET A 45 -3.18 6.02 -4.97
N TYR A 46 -2.19 6.54 -5.70
CA TYR A 46 -2.32 6.90 -7.10
C TYR A 46 -1.87 5.79 -8.05
N GLU A 47 -2.47 5.76 -9.23
CA GLU A 47 -1.96 4.99 -10.37
C GLU A 47 -0.50 5.32 -10.63
N ASN A 48 0.33 4.29 -10.82
CA ASN A 48 1.79 4.42 -10.97
C ASN A 48 2.53 5.18 -9.85
N TYR A 49 1.85 5.43 -8.74
CA TYR A 49 2.35 6.20 -7.60
C TYR A 49 2.66 7.67 -7.91
N GLU A 50 1.96 8.26 -8.88
CA GLU A 50 2.14 9.65 -9.28
C GLU A 50 0.80 10.38 -9.40
N ALA A 51 0.68 11.54 -8.75
CA ALA A 51 -0.48 12.41 -8.95
C ALA A 51 -0.27 13.37 -10.13
N ASP A 52 -1.36 13.64 -10.83
CA ASP A 52 -1.44 14.74 -11.78
C ASP A 52 -1.67 16.05 -11.01
N ALA A 53 -0.70 16.97 -11.09
CA ALA A 53 -0.77 18.26 -10.41
C ALA A 53 -1.92 19.15 -10.91
N MET A 54 -2.42 18.91 -12.13
CA MET A 54 -3.55 19.64 -12.71
C MET A 54 -4.89 19.00 -12.34
N ASN A 55 -4.88 17.72 -11.92
CA ASN A 55 -6.07 16.96 -11.59
C ASN A 55 -5.76 15.87 -10.55
N LEU A 56 -5.82 16.21 -9.28
CA LEU A 56 -5.55 15.29 -8.16
C LEU A 56 -6.55 14.12 -8.07
N ASP A 57 -7.71 14.19 -8.72
CA ASP A 57 -8.63 13.06 -8.75
C ASP A 57 -8.19 12.00 -9.79
N HIS A 58 -7.34 12.39 -10.74
CA HIS A 58 -6.86 11.50 -11.77
C HIS A 58 -5.92 10.45 -11.17
N GLY A 59 -6.27 9.17 -11.36
CA GLY A 59 -5.47 8.05 -10.86
C GLY A 59 -5.65 7.77 -9.36
N LEU A 60 -6.42 8.58 -8.62
CA LEU A 60 -6.65 8.35 -7.19
C LEU A 60 -7.40 7.03 -6.93
N PHE A 61 -6.94 6.27 -5.93
CA PHE A 61 -7.39 4.91 -5.59
C PHE A 61 -7.18 3.84 -6.68
N LYS A 62 -6.33 4.10 -7.68
CA LYS A 62 -6.04 3.16 -8.77
C LYS A 62 -4.64 2.56 -8.70
N SER A 63 -3.97 2.68 -7.56
CA SER A 63 -2.64 2.11 -7.42
C SER A 63 -2.65 0.59 -7.46
N LYS A 64 -1.58 0.02 -8.02
CA LYS A 64 -1.37 -1.43 -8.03
C LYS A 64 -1.31 -2.01 -6.61
N LEU A 65 -0.68 -1.29 -5.68
CA LEU A 65 -0.59 -1.69 -4.28
C LEU A 65 -1.97 -1.83 -3.62
N LEU A 66 -2.89 -0.90 -3.89
CA LEU A 66 -4.27 -0.98 -3.40
C LEU A 66 -5.00 -2.20 -3.97
N VAL A 67 -4.85 -2.47 -5.27
CA VAL A 67 -5.47 -3.64 -5.91
C VAL A 67 -4.92 -4.94 -5.33
N MET A 68 -3.60 -5.04 -5.17
CA MET A 68 -2.94 -6.21 -4.58
C MET A 68 -3.38 -6.42 -3.13
N GLY A 69 -3.36 -5.37 -2.31
CA GLY A 69 -3.81 -5.44 -0.92
C GLY A 69 -5.29 -5.81 -0.80
N PHE A 70 -6.14 -5.28 -1.68
CA PHE A 70 -7.56 -5.64 -1.72
C PHE A 70 -7.73 -7.14 -2.01
N LYS A 71 -7.03 -7.67 -3.02
CA LYS A 71 -7.07 -9.10 -3.36
C LYS A 71 -6.52 -9.95 -2.21
N ALA A 72 -5.43 -9.53 -1.56
CA ALA A 72 -4.85 -10.23 -0.42
C ALA A 72 -5.83 -10.32 0.77
N ILE A 73 -6.57 -9.25 1.06
CA ILE A 73 -7.54 -9.20 2.16
C ILE A 73 -8.82 -9.98 1.79
N PHE A 74 -9.45 -9.64 0.67
CA PHE A 74 -10.81 -10.09 0.40
C PHE A 74 -10.89 -11.38 -0.41
N THR A 75 -9.90 -11.70 -1.23
CA THR A 75 -9.93 -12.90 -2.08
C THR A 75 -8.93 -13.94 -1.58
N SER A 76 -7.71 -13.92 -2.08
CA SER A 76 -6.66 -14.86 -1.71
C SER A 76 -5.30 -14.21 -1.94
N PRO A 77 -4.29 -14.49 -1.08
CA PRO A 77 -2.92 -14.07 -1.32
C PRO A 77 -2.40 -14.47 -2.71
N SER A 78 -2.80 -15.64 -3.22
CA SER A 78 -2.42 -16.11 -4.55
C SER A 78 -2.89 -15.18 -5.66
N SER A 79 -4.09 -14.61 -5.50
CA SER A 79 -4.66 -13.71 -6.50
C SER A 79 -4.01 -12.32 -6.45
N ALA A 80 -3.43 -11.91 -5.32
CA ALA A 80 -2.66 -10.66 -5.26
C ALA A 80 -1.41 -10.70 -6.16
N ASN A 81 -0.79 -11.88 -6.33
CA ASN A 81 0.40 -12.04 -7.17
C ASN A 81 0.10 -12.05 -8.68
N GLU A 82 -1.14 -12.28 -9.09
CA GLU A 82 -1.56 -12.25 -10.51
C GLU A 82 -1.59 -10.83 -11.09
N VAL A 83 -1.47 -9.78 -10.26
CA VAL A 83 -1.51 -8.38 -10.71
C VAL A 83 -0.21 -7.98 -11.44
N ASP A 84 0.82 -8.83 -11.45
CA ASP A 84 2.10 -8.62 -12.13
C ASP A 84 2.21 -9.21 -13.55
N GLY A 85 1.20 -9.93 -14.03
CA GLY A 85 1.26 -10.64 -15.32
C GLY A 85 0.43 -9.98 -16.43
N ASP A 86 1.11 -9.38 -17.40
CA ASP A 86 0.62 -9.28 -18.78
C ASP A 86 1.00 -10.59 -19.49
N GLY A 87 0.02 -11.38 -19.93
CA GLY A 87 0.26 -12.56 -20.76
C GLY A 87 -0.31 -13.88 -20.24
N ASP A 88 -1.37 -14.28 -20.94
CA ASP A 88 -1.79 -15.64 -21.30
C ASP A 88 -2.10 -16.67 -20.19
N GLY A 89 -3.33 -17.21 -20.28
CA GLY A 89 -3.81 -18.24 -19.40
C GLY A 89 -3.04 -19.55 -19.57
N ASP A 90 -2.66 -20.15 -18.45
CA ASP A 90 -2.70 -21.60 -18.34
C ASP A 90 -3.05 -22.00 -16.91
N GLY A 91 -3.84 -23.06 -16.79
CA GLY A 91 -4.63 -23.42 -15.62
C GLY A 91 -3.85 -23.46 -14.30
N ALA A 92 -4.08 -22.47 -13.44
CA ALA A 92 -3.90 -22.67 -12.01
C ALA A 92 -5.00 -23.63 -11.56
N ASP A 93 -4.61 -24.90 -11.43
CA ASP A 93 -5.32 -25.97 -10.74
C ASP A 93 -6.22 -25.38 -9.65
N HIS A 94 -7.53 -25.64 -9.73
CA HIS A 94 -8.54 -25.18 -8.77
C HIS A 94 -8.33 -25.92 -7.43
N ALA A 95 -7.19 -25.68 -6.79
CA ALA A 95 -6.94 -26.03 -5.41
C ALA A 95 -8.03 -25.34 -4.60
N LYS A 96 -9.00 -26.16 -4.18
CA LYS A 96 -10.24 -25.83 -3.48
C LYS A 96 -10.00 -24.63 -2.55
N VAL A 97 -10.37 -23.44 -3.00
CA VAL A 97 -10.14 -22.20 -2.26
C VAL A 97 -10.93 -22.33 -0.96
N LYS A 98 -10.23 -22.35 0.18
CA LYS A 98 -10.85 -22.10 1.49
C LYS A 98 -11.65 -20.82 1.34
N THR A 99 -12.94 -20.87 1.62
CA THR A 99 -13.91 -19.78 1.43
C THR A 99 -13.27 -18.42 1.69
N CYS A 100 -13.11 -17.58 0.66
CA CYS A 100 -12.47 -16.27 0.82
C CYS A 100 -13.38 -15.30 1.58
N ILE A 101 -12.83 -14.22 2.14
CA ILE A 101 -13.60 -13.22 2.90
C ILE A 101 -14.74 -12.66 2.02
N ALA A 102 -14.47 -12.37 0.75
CA ALA A 102 -15.47 -11.96 -0.23
C ALA A 102 -16.64 -12.94 -0.33
N SER A 103 -16.38 -14.25 -0.29
CA SER A 103 -17.43 -15.28 -0.31
C SER A 103 -18.18 -15.35 1.02
N ILE A 104 -17.47 -15.23 2.15
CA ILE A 104 -18.05 -15.23 3.51
C ILE A 104 -19.03 -14.06 3.68
N ILE A 105 -18.65 -12.87 3.22
CA ILE A 105 -19.49 -11.66 3.34
C ILE A 105 -20.49 -11.49 2.18
N GLY A 106 -20.51 -12.42 1.22
CA GLY A 106 -21.41 -12.35 0.05
C GLY A 106 -21.13 -11.17 -0.88
N MET A 107 -19.88 -10.75 -1.01
CA MET A 107 -19.46 -9.58 -1.79
C MET A 107 -19.69 -9.80 -3.29
N ARG A 108 -20.59 -9.01 -3.88
CA ARG A 108 -20.83 -8.98 -5.34
C ARG A 108 -20.28 -7.75 -6.06
N LYS A 109 -20.00 -6.68 -5.30
CA LYS A 109 -19.47 -5.42 -5.82
C LYS A 109 -18.56 -4.79 -4.79
N VAL A 110 -17.46 -4.20 -5.25
CA VAL A 110 -16.57 -3.41 -4.41
C VAL A 110 -17.27 -2.12 -3.99
N THR A 111 -17.32 -1.86 -2.68
CA THR A 111 -17.89 -0.64 -2.11
C THR A 111 -16.76 0.33 -1.74
N PRO A 112 -17.03 1.65 -1.73
CA PRO A 112 -16.04 2.65 -1.31
C PRO A 112 -15.47 2.36 0.10
N HIS A 113 -16.31 1.85 1.01
CA HIS A 113 -15.89 1.48 2.37
C HIS A 113 -14.78 0.42 2.38
N MET A 114 -14.81 -0.55 1.48
CA MET A 114 -13.78 -1.59 1.42
C MET A 114 -12.48 -1.07 0.82
N ILE A 115 -12.56 -0.15 -0.14
CA ILE A 115 -11.37 0.53 -0.69
C ILE A 115 -10.70 1.37 0.40
N ALA A 116 -11.49 2.14 1.15
CA ALA A 116 -10.99 2.93 2.27
C ALA A 116 -10.34 2.03 3.33
N TYR A 117 -10.99 0.91 3.69
CA TYR A 117 -10.43 -0.07 4.62
C TYR A 117 -9.07 -0.60 4.15
N THR A 118 -8.98 -1.05 2.90
CA THR A 118 -7.70 -1.51 2.32
C THR A 118 -6.64 -0.41 2.33
N ALA A 119 -7.00 0.83 2.02
CA ALA A 119 -6.08 1.95 2.06
C ALA A 119 -5.54 2.21 3.47
N PHE A 120 -6.40 2.17 4.50
CA PHE A 120 -6.00 2.32 5.89
C PHE A 120 -5.10 1.18 6.36
N GLU A 121 -5.43 -0.07 6.04
CA GLU A 121 -4.61 -1.23 6.39
C GLU A 121 -3.21 -1.13 5.77
N ILE A 122 -3.11 -0.79 4.47
CA ILE A 122 -1.83 -0.58 3.79
C ILE A 122 -1.07 0.58 4.43
N LEU A 123 -1.74 1.69 4.74
CA LEU A 123 -1.12 2.84 5.38
C LEU A 123 -0.53 2.48 6.75
N ILE A 124 -1.27 1.77 7.59
CA ILE A 124 -0.82 1.32 8.91
C ILE A 124 0.38 0.39 8.76
N LEU A 125 0.32 -0.58 7.84
CA LEU A 125 1.43 -1.49 7.57
C LEU A 125 2.67 -0.77 7.07
N LEU A 126 2.53 0.21 6.16
CA LEU A 126 3.64 1.03 5.69
C LEU A 126 4.25 1.83 6.84
N ILE A 127 3.44 2.45 7.69
CA ILE A 127 3.93 3.19 8.87
C ILE A 127 4.66 2.25 9.83
N GLN A 128 4.10 1.08 10.13
CA GLN A 128 4.76 0.09 10.97
C GLN A 128 6.09 -0.35 10.37
N PHE A 129 6.13 -0.69 9.09
CA PHE A 129 7.38 -1.02 8.41
C PHE A 129 8.39 0.14 8.39
N MET A 130 7.91 1.39 8.41
CA MET A 130 8.78 2.54 8.56
C MET A 130 9.36 2.66 9.97
N LEU A 131 8.55 2.43 10.99
CA LEU A 131 8.98 2.56 12.38
C LEU A 131 9.80 1.35 12.85
N SER A 132 9.48 0.16 12.34
CA SER A 132 10.27 -1.04 12.53
C SER A 132 11.61 -0.86 11.83
N ASN A 133 12.70 -1.06 12.56
CA ASN A 133 14.06 -1.03 12.01
C ASN A 133 14.40 -2.34 11.29
N THR A 134 13.36 -3.03 10.81
CA THR A 134 13.37 -4.46 10.56
C THR A 134 13.37 -4.65 9.05
N THR A 135 14.50 -5.15 8.55
CA THR A 135 14.76 -5.30 7.11
C THR A 135 14.10 -6.53 6.49
N SER A 136 13.40 -7.33 7.30
CA SER A 136 12.66 -8.52 6.88
C SER A 136 11.54 -8.86 7.88
N TRP A 137 10.50 -9.56 7.41
CA TRP A 137 9.55 -10.22 8.31
C TRP A 137 10.30 -11.30 9.09
N CYS A 138 10.52 -11.06 10.38
CA CYS A 138 11.09 -12.01 11.32
C CYS A 138 10.06 -12.28 12.41
N THR A 139 9.97 -13.52 12.90
CA THR A 139 9.03 -13.90 13.96
C THR A 139 9.30 -13.17 15.28
N MET A 140 10.49 -12.59 15.41
CA MET A 140 10.86 -11.68 16.48
C MET A 140 11.13 -10.29 15.89
N ASP A 141 10.31 -9.31 16.26
CA ASP A 141 10.51 -7.89 15.95
C ASP A 141 10.84 -7.13 17.24
N GLY A 142 12.14 -7.00 17.54
CA GLY A 142 12.61 -6.36 18.78
C GLY A 142 12.20 -7.15 20.03
N ASP A 143 11.26 -6.60 20.81
CA ASP A 143 10.72 -7.17 22.06
C ASP A 143 9.38 -7.91 21.83
N PHE A 144 8.90 -7.95 20.58
CA PHE A 144 7.65 -8.61 20.22
C PHE A 144 7.92 -9.97 19.58
N ASP A 145 7.42 -11.04 20.18
CA ASP A 145 7.51 -12.41 19.70
C ASP A 145 6.11 -13.00 19.48
N TYR A 146 5.84 -13.37 18.23
CA TYR A 146 4.55 -13.88 17.77
C TYR A 146 4.22 -15.27 18.34
N HIS A 147 5.20 -16.03 18.82
CA HIS A 147 4.97 -17.36 19.40
C HIS A 147 4.46 -17.32 20.85
N ILE A 148 4.49 -16.16 21.50
CA ILE A 148 4.11 -16.00 22.90
C ILE A 148 2.70 -15.40 23.08
N PHE A 149 2.00 -15.11 21.97
CA PHE A 149 0.58 -14.72 21.93
C PHE A 149 -0.28 -15.85 21.36
#